data_AF-A0A7X7FQ09-F1
#
_entry.id   AF-A0A7X7FQ09-F1
#
_cell.length_a   1.000
_cell.length_b   1.000
_cell.length_c   1.000
_cell.angle_alpha   90.00
_cell.angle_beta   90.00
_cell.angle_gamma   90.00
#
_symmetry.space_group_name_H-M   'P 1'
#
loop_
_entity.id
_entity.type
_entity.pdbx_description
1 polymer ?
#
loop_
_entity_poly.entity_id
_entity_poly.type
_entity_poly.pdbx_seq_one_letter_code
_entity_poly.pdbx_strand_id
1 'polypeptide(L)' 'ELDGPQHLDIDAYRRDRRKDMLLQESGYFVLRFLAEDVGKRLNEVLDTVLRALAHRRGGQT' A
#
# COMPACT_ATOMS: atom_id res chain seq x y z
N GLU A 1 -3.21 -3.23 0.67
CA GLU A 1 -2.90 -4.54 0.06
C GLU A 1 -1.75 -5.20 0.80
N LEU A 2 -1.74 -6.53 0.85
CA LEU A 2 -0.68 -7.31 1.48
C LEU A 2 -0.07 -8.27 0.45
N ASP A 3 1.24 -8.20 0.24
CA ASP A 3 1.92 -8.98 -0.79
C ASP A 3 2.90 -10.00 -0.21
N GLY A 4 3.03 -11.12 -0.91
CA GLY A 4 4.06 -12.10 -0.63
C GLY A 4 5.36 -11.86 -1.43
N PRO A 5 6.48 -12.46 -1.00
CA PRO A 5 7.76 -12.39 -1.71
C PRO A 5 7.74 -13.03 -3.11
N GLN A 6 6.68 -13.78 -3.43
CA GLN A 6 6.46 -14.40 -4.75
C GLN A 6 6.14 -13.38 -5.85
N HIS A 7 5.96 -12.09 -5.48
CA HIS A 7 5.60 -11.00 -6.39
C HIS A 7 6.79 -10.22 -6.97
N LEU A 8 8.00 -10.79 -6.88
CA LEU A 8 9.24 -10.17 -7.38
C LEU A 8 9.50 -10.42 -8.88
N ASP A 9 8.57 -11.06 -9.58
CA ASP A 9 8.60 -11.17 -11.04
C ASP A 9 8.29 -9.82 -11.71
N ILE A 10 9.03 -9.47 -12.76
CA ILE A 10 8.91 -8.22 -13.50
C ILE A 10 7.50 -8.05 -14.07
N ASP A 11 6.86 -9.11 -14.53
CA ASP A 11 5.50 -9.03 -15.09
C ASP A 11 4.42 -8.92 -14.01
N ALA A 12 4.66 -9.51 -12.84
CA ALA A 12 3.82 -9.33 -11.65
C ALA A 12 3.89 -7.88 -11.16
N TYR A 13 5.11 -7.31 -11.08
CA TYR A 13 5.34 -5.90 -10.77
C TYR A 13 4.61 -4.96 -11.74
N ARG A 14 4.72 -5.18 -13.06
CA ARG A 14 4.03 -4.36 -14.06
C ARG A 14 2.50 -4.41 -13.92
N ARG A 15 1.94 -5.60 -13.63
CA ARG A 15 0.49 -5.74 -13.38
C ARG A 15 0.07 -4.95 -12.14
N ASP A 16 0.82 -5.06 -11.05
CA ASP A 16 0.51 -4.34 -9.81
C ASP A 16 0.59 -2.84 -9.98
N ARG A 17 1.60 -2.32 -10.70
CA ARG A 17 1.69 -0.89 -11.00
C ARG A 17 0.51 -0.39 -11.82
N ARG A 18 0.02 -1.16 -12.80
CA ARG A 18 -1.19 -0.82 -13.56
C ARG A 18 -2.43 -0.82 -12.66
N LYS A 19 -2.55 -1.81 -11.77
CA LYS A 19 -3.65 -1.89 -10.80
C LYS A 19 -3.64 -0.70 -9.84
N ASP A 20 -2.47 -0.37 -9.28
CA ASP A 20 -2.30 0.78 -8.38
C ASP A 20 -2.72 2.09 -9.06
N MET A 21 -2.35 2.27 -10.33
CA MET A 21 -2.72 3.46 -11.11
C MET A 21 -4.24 3.58 -11.31
N LEU A 22 -4.90 2.49 -11.71
CA LEU A 22 -6.36 2.46 -11.88
C LEU A 22 -7.11 2.75 -10.58
N LEU A 23 -6.60 2.23 -9.46
CA LEU A 23 -7.15 2.52 -8.14
C LEU A 23 -6.99 4.00 -7.78
N GLN A 24 -5.82 4.59 -8.04
CA GLN A 24 -5.59 6.02 -7.79
C GLN A 24 -6.47 6.92 -8.66
N GLU A 25 -6.62 6.62 -9.95
CA GLU A 25 -7.54 7.35 -10.85
C GLU A 25 -9.00 7.29 -10.36
N SER A 26 -9.37 6.18 -9.72
CA SER A 26 -10.70 5.98 -9.13
C SER A 26 -10.83 6.61 -7.73
N GLY A 27 -9.85 7.38 -7.27
CA GLY A 27 -9.86 8.08 -5.97
C GLY A 27 -9.46 7.21 -4.77
N TYR A 28 -8.97 5.99 -4.99
CA TYR A 28 -8.48 5.15 -3.91
C TYR A 28 -7.04 5.50 -3.55
N PHE A 29 -6.79 5.59 -2.24
CA PHE A 29 -5.44 5.68 -1.69
C PHE A 29 -4.99 4.30 -1.22
N VAL A 30 -4.06 3.69 -1.94
CA VAL A 30 -3.58 2.33 -1.67
C VAL A 30 -2.29 2.37 -0.88
N LEU A 31 -2.28 1.70 0.28
CA LEU A 31 -1.06 1.32 0.99
C LEU A 31 -0.79 -0.16 0.75
N ARG A 32 0.46 -0.50 0.47
CA ARG A 32 0.92 -1.85 0.18
C ARG A 32 2.04 -2.21 1.14
N PHE A 33 1.92 -3.38 1.77
CA PHE A 33 2.92 -3.92 2.69
C PHE A 33 3.24 -5.36 2.32
N LEU A 34 4.46 -5.82 2.63
CA LEU A 34 4.71 -7.25 2.59
C LEU A 34 3.96 -7.92 3.74
N ALA A 35 3.37 -9.09 3.49
CA ALA A 35 2.70 -9.89 4.51
C ALA A 35 3.65 -10.22 5.66
N GLU A 36 4.93 -10.39 5.36
CA GLU A 36 5.99 -10.59 6.36
C GLU A 36 6.16 -9.39 7.29
N ASP A 37 6.08 -8.15 6.77
CA ASP A 37 6.23 -6.94 7.58
C ASP A 37 5.08 -6.79 8.58
N VAL A 38 3.88 -7.28 8.27
CA VAL A 38 2.76 -7.27 9.23
C VAL A 38 3.07 -8.13 10.45
N GLY A 39 3.72 -9.28 10.26
CA GLY A 39 4.09 -10.18 11.36
C GLY A 39 5.35 -9.76 12.10
N LYS A 40 6.36 -9.25 11.39
CA LYS A 40 7.69 -8.98 11.97
C LYS A 40 7.92 -7.52 12.35
N ARG A 41 7.19 -6.58 11.73
CA ARG A 41 7.42 -5.13 11.83
C ARG A 41 6.10 -4.38 11.99
N LEU A 42 5.19 -4.94 12.79
CA LEU A 42 3.83 -4.44 12.96
C LEU A 42 3.76 -2.95 13.34
N ASN A 43 4.66 -2.48 14.20
CA ASN A 43 4.69 -1.07 14.61
C ASN A 43 4.92 -0.11 13.43
N GLU A 44 5.78 -0.47 12.50
CA GLU A 44 6.09 0.36 11.32
C GLU A 44 4.92 0.37 10.32
N VAL A 45 4.27 -0.79 10.15
CA VAL A 45 3.05 -0.92 9.35
C VAL A 45 1.96 -0.03 9.94
N LEU A 46 1.74 -0.10 11.25
CA LEU A 46 0.70 0.68 11.92
C LEU A 46 0.98 2.18 11.86
N ASP A 47 2.21 2.61 12.10
CA ASP A 47 2.61 4.03 11.99
C ASP A 47 2.35 4.57 10.58
N THR A 48 2.69 3.80 9.54
CA THR A 48 2.41 4.18 8.14
C THR A 48 0.92 4.37 7.88
N VAL A 49 0.08 3.43 8.37
CA VAL A 49 -1.38 3.52 8.23
C VAL A 49 -1.93 4.75 8.95
N LEU A 50 -1.50 5.00 10.19
CA LEU A 50 -1.97 6.13 10.99
C LEU A 50 -1.59 7.46 10.36
N ARG A 51 -0.35 7.59 9.86
CA ARG A 51 0.12 8.79 9.15
C ARG A 51 -0.70 9.04 7.89
N ALA A 52 -0.95 8.01 7.08
CA ALA A 52 -1.78 8.14 5.89
C ALA A 52 -3.20 8.62 6.22
N LEU A 53 -3.82 8.06 7.27
CA LEU A 53 -5.16 8.50 7.71
C LEU A 53 -5.14 9.94 8.25
N ALA A 54 -4.10 10.34 8.97
CA ALA A 54 -3.94 11.72 9.44
C ALA A 54 -3.82 12.70 8.27
N HIS A 55 -2.96 12.42 7.28
CA HIS A 55 -2.82 13.27 6.09
C HIS A 55 -4.12 13.39 5.30
N ARG A 56 -4.86 12.30 5.14
CA ARG A 56 -6.14 12.32 4.41
C ARG A 56 -7.25 13.07 5.13
N ARG A 57 -7.22 13.15 6.47
CA ARG A 57 -8.16 13.99 7.24
C ARG A 57 -7.78 15.46 7.21
N GLY A 58 -6.48 15.77 7.13
CA GLY A 58 -5.99 17.15 7.07
C GLY A 58 -6.05 17.81 5.68
N GLY A 59 -6.11 17.04 4.60
CA GLY A 59 -6.17 17.53 3.21
C GLY A 59 -7.57 17.69 2.62
N GLN A 60 -8.62 17.70 3.44
CA GLN A 60 -10.04 17.85 3.02
C GLN A 60 -10.60 19.28 3.18
N THR A 61 -9.75 20.30 3.34
CA THR A 61 -10.15 21.72 3.32
C THR A 61 -10.13 22.30 1.91
#